data_AF-A0A816DHI3-F1
#
_entry.id   AF-A0A816DHI3-F1
#
_cell.length_a   1.000
_cell.length_b   1.000
_cell.length_c   1.000
_cell.angle_alpha   90.00
_cell.angle_beta   90.00
_cell.angle_gamma   90.00
#
_symmetry.space_group_name_H-M   'P 1'
#
loop_
_entity.id
_entity.type
_entity.pdbx_description
1 polymer ?
#
loop_
_entity_poly.entity_id
_entity_poly.type
_entity_poly.pdbx_seq_one_letter_code
_entity_poly.pdbx_strand_id
1 'polypeptide(L)'
;MTARSMSSTAKTNCRQCAPKPVTAITSCKGCSEDFCRKHFNEHRDQLSNQLHAVINQHDNILQGLQQQAASGTNTSRSQRANQLLQQVEQWKTNAIQQVMRVAKDATDNIERLFNTEIQLQELRERTRIITKELRHQEESDSFVETDIQRWTKQLEEIKIDATRPLPSEIQPPRMEFQSIPWDSIIKIHSAPPCTQTTNQAQATPTIFKPPHHLLHYYK
;
A
#
# COMPACT_ATOMS: atom_id res chain seq x y z
N MET A 1 -55.69 -26.52 -63.44
CA MET A 1 -55.23 -25.14 -63.73
C MET A 1 -54.11 -24.81 -62.76
N THR A 2 -52.85 -24.88 -63.20
CA THR A 2 -51.66 -24.57 -62.39
C THR A 2 -50.86 -23.51 -63.13
N ALA A 3 -50.89 -22.28 -62.62
CA ALA A 3 -50.09 -21.17 -63.13
C ALA A 3 -48.68 -21.25 -62.51
N ARG A 4 -47.65 -21.43 -63.35
CA ARG A 4 -46.25 -21.22 -62.97
C ARG A 4 -45.97 -19.72 -62.97
N SER A 5 -45.73 -19.14 -61.81
CA SER A 5 -45.15 -17.80 -61.68
C SER A 5 -43.74 -17.79 -62.28
N MET A 6 -43.54 -17.00 -63.33
CA MET A 6 -42.23 -16.71 -63.89
C MET A 6 -41.58 -15.58 -63.08
N SER A 7 -40.57 -15.92 -62.27
CA SER A 7 -39.70 -14.92 -61.66
C SER A 7 -38.71 -14.45 -62.71
N SER A 8 -38.89 -13.24 -63.26
CA SER A 8 -37.90 -12.59 -64.12
C SER A 8 -36.69 -12.16 -63.28
N THR A 9 -35.64 -12.98 -63.26
CA THR A 9 -34.34 -12.56 -62.71
C THR A 9 -33.73 -11.54 -63.67
N ALA A 10 -33.72 -10.26 -63.27
CA ALA A 10 -32.93 -9.24 -63.94
C ALA A 10 -31.46 -9.68 -63.90
N LYS A 11 -30.86 -9.91 -65.08
CA LYS A 11 -29.45 -10.32 -65.18
C LYS A 11 -28.58 -9.13 -64.81
N THR A 12 -27.94 -9.17 -63.65
CA THR A 12 -26.97 -8.15 -63.23
C THR A 12 -25.61 -8.41 -63.86
N ASN A 13 -24.82 -7.36 -64.06
CA ASN A 13 -23.48 -7.44 -64.64
C ASN A 13 -22.43 -7.43 -63.53
N CYS A 14 -21.30 -8.08 -63.78
CA CYS A 14 -20.18 -8.07 -62.86
C CYS A 14 -19.62 -6.66 -62.67
N ARG A 15 -19.44 -6.27 -61.41
CA ARG A 15 -18.92 -4.96 -60.98
C ARG A 15 -17.55 -4.58 -61.56
N GLN A 16 -16.68 -5.56 -61.75
CA GLN A 16 -15.27 -5.36 -62.16
C GLN A 16 -15.01 -5.65 -63.65
N CYS A 17 -15.99 -6.15 -64.40
CA CYS A 17 -15.84 -6.38 -65.84
C CYS A 17 -16.04 -5.08 -66.63
N ALA A 18 -14.95 -4.37 -66.94
CA ALA A 18 -14.93 -3.28 -67.92
C ALA A 18 -13.80 -3.51 -68.94
N PRO A 19 -13.95 -3.16 -70.23
CA PRO A 19 -15.09 -2.48 -70.89
C PRO A 19 -16.20 -3.41 -71.42
N LYS A 20 -16.00 -4.74 -71.38
CA LYS A 20 -17.02 -5.72 -71.82
C LYS A 20 -17.75 -6.30 -70.60
N PRO A 21 -19.01 -5.92 -70.33
CA PRO A 21 -19.73 -6.40 -69.17
C PRO A 21 -20.05 -7.90 -69.32
N VAL A 22 -19.75 -8.67 -68.28
CA VAL A 22 -20.06 -10.10 -68.19
C VAL A 22 -21.19 -10.26 -67.17
N THR A 23 -22.15 -11.14 -67.46
CA THR A 23 -23.24 -11.45 -66.51
C THR A 23 -22.68 -11.98 -65.20
N ALA A 24 -23.13 -11.41 -64.09
CA ALA A 24 -22.79 -11.89 -62.77
C ALA A 24 -23.40 -13.27 -62.53
N ILE A 25 -22.66 -14.12 -61.83
CA ILE A 25 -23.13 -15.47 -61.48
C ILE A 25 -23.43 -15.60 -59.98
N THR A 26 -22.92 -14.68 -59.18
CA THR A 26 -23.06 -14.69 -57.72
C THR A 26 -22.82 -13.30 -57.14
N SER A 27 -23.46 -13.02 -56.00
CA SER A 27 -23.33 -11.80 -55.22
C SER A 27 -22.57 -12.07 -53.93
N CYS A 28 -21.67 -11.18 -53.51
CA CYS A 28 -21.07 -11.27 -52.18
C CYS A 28 -22.03 -10.70 -51.13
N LYS A 29 -22.42 -11.51 -50.14
CA LYS A 29 -23.31 -11.05 -49.05
C LYS A 29 -22.69 -9.96 -48.16
N GLY A 30 -21.36 -9.88 -48.11
CA GLY A 30 -20.65 -8.92 -47.25
C GLY A 30 -20.65 -7.50 -47.83
N CYS A 31 -20.29 -7.35 -49.11
CA CYS A 31 -20.24 -6.04 -49.76
C CYS A 31 -21.45 -5.75 -50.67
N SER A 32 -22.37 -6.71 -50.86
CA SER A 32 -23.55 -6.62 -51.73
C SER A 32 -23.24 -6.34 -53.21
N GLU A 33 -22.03 -6.67 -53.65
CA GLU A 33 -21.60 -6.50 -55.04
C GLU A 33 -21.73 -7.81 -55.84
N ASP A 34 -22.00 -7.67 -57.13
CA ASP A 34 -22.24 -8.76 -58.08
C ASP A 34 -20.99 -9.08 -58.92
N PHE A 35 -20.64 -10.36 -59.02
CA PHE A 35 -19.39 -10.79 -59.65
C PHE A 35 -19.57 -11.93 -60.66
N CYS A 36 -18.74 -11.92 -61.71
CA CYS A 36 -18.49 -13.10 -62.51
C CYS A 36 -17.57 -14.06 -61.73
N ARG A 37 -17.42 -15.31 -62.18
CA ARG A 37 -16.61 -16.32 -61.47
C ARG A 37 -15.19 -15.86 -61.15
N LYS A 38 -14.53 -15.20 -62.12
CA LYS A 38 -13.15 -14.74 -61.99
C LYS A 38 -13.02 -13.66 -60.91
N HIS A 39 -13.80 -12.59 -61.04
CA HIS A 39 -13.74 -11.46 -60.10
C HIS A 39 -14.26 -11.82 -58.70
N PHE A 40 -15.15 -12.82 -58.59
CA PHE A 40 -15.55 -13.35 -57.28
C PHE A 40 -14.39 -14.04 -56.55
N ASN A 41 -13.58 -14.82 -57.28
CA ASN A 41 -12.39 -15.45 -56.71
C ASN A 41 -11.34 -14.40 -56.33
N GLU A 42 -11.08 -13.41 -57.21
CA GLU A 42 -10.17 -12.31 -56.90
C GLU A 42 -10.63 -11.51 -55.67
N HIS A 43 -11.94 -11.25 -55.52
CA HIS A 43 -12.50 -10.61 -54.33
C HIS A 43 -12.29 -11.46 -53.07
N ARG A 44 -12.45 -12.80 -53.16
CA ARG A 44 -12.18 -13.71 -52.05
C ARG A 44 -10.71 -13.74 -51.65
N ASP A 45 -9.80 -13.69 -52.63
CA ASP A 45 -8.36 -13.61 -52.37
C ASP A 45 -7.99 -12.29 -51.69
N GLN A 46 -8.59 -11.17 -52.12
CA GLN A 46 -8.41 -9.87 -51.46
C GLN A 46 -8.87 -9.88 -50.00
N LEU A 47 -10.03 -10.49 -49.70
CA LEU A 47 -10.51 -10.64 -48.32
C LEU A 47 -9.59 -11.52 -47.48
N SER A 48 -9.03 -12.60 -48.06
CA SER A 48 -8.04 -13.44 -47.39
C SER A 48 -6.81 -12.61 -47.00
N ASN A 49 -6.28 -11.79 -47.92
CA ASN A 49 -5.14 -10.91 -47.65
C ASN A 49 -5.44 -9.88 -46.56
N GLN A 50 -6.64 -9.29 -46.54
CA GLN A 50 -7.06 -8.37 -45.48
C GLN A 50 -7.12 -9.06 -44.11
N LEU A 51 -7.64 -10.30 -44.05
CA LEU A 51 -7.67 -11.07 -42.81
C LEU A 51 -6.25 -11.38 -42.30
N HIS A 52 -5.33 -11.74 -43.19
CA HIS A 52 -3.92 -11.97 -42.82
C HIS A 52 -3.28 -10.70 -42.25
N ALA A 53 -3.59 -9.52 -42.79
CA ALA A 53 -3.11 -8.26 -42.23
C ALA A 53 -3.64 -8.00 -40.82
N VAL A 54 -4.91 -8.30 -40.55
CA VAL A 54 -5.51 -8.18 -39.21
C VAL A 54 -4.87 -9.16 -38.22
N ILE A 55 -4.64 -10.42 -38.63
CA ILE A 55 -3.95 -11.43 -37.81
C ILE A 55 -2.54 -10.95 -37.47
N ASN A 56 -1.77 -10.47 -38.46
CA ASN A 56 -0.43 -9.94 -38.22
C ASN A 56 -0.43 -8.75 -37.26
N GLN A 57 -1.42 -7.84 -37.37
CA GLN A 57 -1.55 -6.72 -36.45
C GLN A 57 -1.86 -7.20 -35.02
N HIS A 58 -2.76 -8.17 -34.87
CA HIS A 58 -3.07 -8.79 -33.58
C HIS A 58 -1.82 -9.42 -32.95
N ASP A 59 -1.07 -10.18 -33.73
CA ASP A 59 0.13 -10.87 -33.25
C ASP A 59 1.24 -9.89 -32.88
N ASN A 60 1.40 -8.80 -33.64
CA ASN A 60 2.31 -7.70 -33.30
C ASN A 60 1.91 -7.01 -31.99
N ILE A 61 0.61 -6.80 -31.74
CA ILE A 61 0.11 -6.24 -30.49
C ILE A 61 0.40 -7.19 -29.33
N LEU A 62 0.08 -8.47 -29.46
CA LEU A 62 0.37 -9.47 -28.44
C LEU A 62 1.86 -9.57 -28.14
N GLN A 63 2.70 -9.60 -29.18
CA GLN A 63 4.15 -9.63 -29.04
C GLN A 63 4.65 -8.35 -28.36
N GLY A 64 4.10 -7.18 -28.69
CA GLY A 64 4.41 -5.91 -28.03
C GLY A 64 4.02 -5.90 -26.55
N LEU A 65 2.87 -6.45 -26.18
CA LEU A 65 2.44 -6.59 -24.78
C LEU A 65 3.33 -7.57 -24.01
N GLN A 66 3.70 -8.70 -24.62
CA GLN A 66 4.60 -9.69 -24.02
C GLN A 66 6.02 -9.13 -23.85
N GLN A 67 6.53 -8.39 -24.85
CA GLN A 67 7.79 -7.67 -24.75
C GLN A 67 7.71 -6.56 -23.71
N GLN A 68 6.61 -5.82 -23.57
CA GLN A 68 6.45 -4.87 -22.48
C GLN A 68 6.39 -5.54 -21.11
N ALA A 69 5.81 -6.73 -20.97
CA ALA A 69 5.83 -7.49 -19.74
C ALA A 69 7.24 -8.04 -19.41
N ALA A 70 8.03 -8.40 -20.43
CA ALA A 70 9.37 -8.95 -20.27
C ALA A 70 10.47 -7.86 -20.16
N SER A 71 10.38 -6.78 -20.95
CA SER A 71 11.28 -5.62 -21.01
C SER A 71 10.87 -4.49 -20.07
N GLY A 72 9.61 -4.50 -19.60
CA GLY A 72 9.13 -3.72 -18.46
C GLY A 72 9.74 -4.27 -17.19
N THR A 73 11.05 -4.09 -17.10
CA THR A 73 11.90 -4.37 -15.97
C THR A 73 11.15 -4.11 -14.67
N ASN A 74 10.92 -5.21 -13.96
CA ASN A 74 10.78 -5.31 -12.52
C ASN A 74 12.03 -4.74 -11.80
N THR A 75 12.66 -3.67 -12.31
CA THR A 75 13.88 -3.06 -11.78
C THR A 75 13.62 -1.62 -11.41
N SER A 76 13.01 -0.76 -12.24
CA SER A 76 12.77 0.65 -11.85
C SER A 76 11.50 0.84 -11.00
N ARG A 77 10.39 0.19 -11.38
CA ARG A 77 9.16 0.15 -10.56
C ARG A 77 9.40 -0.61 -9.25
N SER A 78 10.15 -1.71 -9.31
CA SER A 78 10.56 -2.42 -8.10
C SER A 78 11.56 -1.62 -7.27
N GLN A 79 12.48 -0.85 -7.86
CA GLN A 79 13.44 -0.07 -7.09
C GLN A 79 12.78 1.08 -6.32
N ARG A 80 11.84 1.82 -6.92
CA ARG A 80 11.06 2.83 -6.16
C ARG A 80 10.18 2.19 -5.10
N ALA A 81 9.52 1.08 -5.41
CA ALA A 81 8.73 0.33 -4.43
C ALA A 81 9.62 -0.19 -3.28
N ASN A 82 10.79 -0.75 -3.60
CA ASN A 82 11.77 -1.24 -2.65
C ASN A 82 12.34 -0.11 -1.79
N GLN A 83 12.58 1.07 -2.35
CA GLN A 83 12.99 2.26 -1.58
C GLN A 83 11.91 2.69 -0.58
N LEU A 84 10.63 2.73 -0.99
CA LEU A 84 9.53 3.05 -0.08
C LEU A 84 9.37 1.99 1.02
N LEU A 85 9.48 0.70 0.66
CA LEU A 85 9.44 -0.41 1.62
C LEU A 85 10.60 -0.32 2.62
N GLN A 86 11.81 0.01 2.17
CA GLN A 86 12.97 0.23 3.05
C GLN A 86 12.74 1.40 4.01
N GLN A 87 12.15 2.50 3.54
CA GLN A 87 11.83 3.64 4.42
C GLN A 87 10.81 3.26 5.48
N VAL A 88 9.77 2.49 5.13
CA VAL A 88 8.78 1.97 6.09
C VAL A 88 9.47 1.05 7.10
N GLU A 89 10.35 0.15 6.64
CA GLU A 89 11.05 -0.79 7.52
C GLU A 89 12.03 -0.09 8.48
N GLN A 90 12.74 0.92 7.98
CA GLN A 90 13.64 1.73 8.81
C GLN A 90 12.84 2.53 9.85
N TRP A 91 11.74 3.18 9.44
CA TRP A 91 10.86 3.88 10.35
C TRP A 91 10.32 2.94 11.42
N LYS A 92 9.85 1.74 11.05
CA LYS A 92 9.34 0.73 11.98
C LYS A 92 10.38 0.35 13.02
N THR A 93 11.60 0.05 12.55
CA THR A 93 12.71 -0.33 13.43
C THR A 93 13.03 0.78 14.42
N ASN A 94 13.15 2.03 13.95
CA ASN A 94 13.43 3.17 14.80
C ASN A 94 12.31 3.45 15.80
N ALA A 95 11.05 3.35 15.39
CA ALA A 95 9.90 3.56 16.25
C ALA A 95 9.85 2.54 17.38
N ILE A 96 10.05 1.25 17.08
CA ILE A 96 10.10 0.18 18.09
C ILE A 96 11.23 0.45 19.09
N GLN A 97 12.43 0.77 18.61
CA GLN A 97 13.57 1.07 19.48
C GLN A 97 13.28 2.22 20.44
N GLN A 98 12.62 3.27 19.97
CA GLN A 98 12.29 4.41 20.84
C GLN A 98 11.21 4.07 21.86
N VAL A 99 10.15 3.35 21.47
CA VAL A 99 9.13 2.89 22.40
C VAL A 99 9.75 2.01 23.48
N MET A 100 10.65 1.09 23.10
CA MET A 100 11.37 0.23 24.04
C MET A 100 12.24 1.03 25.01
N ARG A 101 12.96 2.05 24.52
CA ARG A 101 13.78 2.92 25.37
C ARG A 101 12.93 3.65 26.39
N VAL A 102 11.85 4.30 25.95
CA VAL A 102 10.96 5.05 26.85
C VAL A 102 10.29 4.12 27.87
N ALA A 103 9.87 2.92 27.45
CA ALA A 103 9.32 1.92 28.37
C ALA A 103 10.34 1.46 29.41
N LYS A 104 11.60 1.26 29.00
CA LYS A 104 12.68 0.92 29.91
C LYS A 104 12.94 2.05 30.91
N ASP A 105 13.08 3.28 30.44
CA ASP A 105 13.32 4.44 31.32
C ASP A 105 12.18 4.62 32.33
N ALA A 106 10.93 4.41 31.92
CA ALA A 106 9.78 4.42 32.81
C ALA A 106 9.86 3.30 33.86
N THR A 107 10.24 2.10 33.45
CA THR A 107 10.41 0.94 34.35
C THR A 107 11.52 1.19 35.37
N ASP A 108 12.70 1.64 34.92
CA ASP A 108 13.84 1.95 35.79
C ASP A 108 13.47 3.07 36.80
N ASN A 109 12.64 4.03 36.39
CA ASN A 109 12.16 5.08 37.28
C ASN A 109 11.18 4.54 38.33
N ILE A 110 10.24 3.66 37.94
CA ILE A 110 9.35 2.98 38.89
C ILE A 110 10.18 2.19 39.89
N GLU A 111 11.13 1.38 39.43
CA GLU A 111 12.01 0.62 40.32
C GLU A 111 12.71 1.55 41.31
N ARG A 112 13.26 2.68 40.86
CA ARG A 112 13.90 3.65 41.76
C ARG A 112 12.94 4.26 42.78
N LEU A 113 11.71 4.61 42.38
CA LEU A 113 10.71 5.20 43.26
C LEU A 113 10.23 4.24 44.35
N PHE A 114 10.29 2.94 44.09
CA PHE A 114 9.85 1.89 45.01
C PHE A 114 11.01 1.08 45.60
N ASN A 115 12.27 1.40 45.28
CA ASN A 115 13.41 0.67 45.82
C ASN A 115 13.72 1.12 47.26
N THR A 116 13.07 0.44 48.19
CA THR A 116 13.23 0.62 49.65
C THR A 116 14.59 0.18 50.17
N GLU A 117 15.31 -0.67 49.43
CA GLU A 117 16.58 -1.23 49.88
C GLU A 117 17.62 -0.13 50.10
N ILE A 118 17.68 0.88 49.22
CA ILE A 118 18.66 1.98 49.35
C ILE A 118 18.45 2.76 50.65
N GLN A 119 17.20 3.10 50.98
CA GLN A 119 16.88 3.83 52.21
C GLN A 119 17.12 2.97 53.47
N LEU A 120 16.79 1.68 53.40
CA LEU A 120 17.05 0.74 54.49
C LEU A 120 18.56 0.52 54.71
N GLN A 121 19.37 0.53 53.66
CA GLN A 121 20.83 0.40 53.76
C GLN A 121 21.45 1.61 54.44
N GLU A 122 21.01 2.83 54.13
CA GLU A 122 21.47 4.04 54.81
C GLU A 122 21.13 4.02 56.31
N LEU A 123 19.90 3.63 56.66
CA LEU A 123 19.47 3.46 58.05
C LEU A 123 20.28 2.37 58.77
N ARG A 124 20.55 1.25 58.11
CA ARG A 124 21.41 0.18 58.64
C ARG A 124 22.82 0.69 58.94
N GLU A 125 23.42 1.47 58.04
CA GLU A 125 24.78 1.98 58.25
C GLU A 125 24.82 3.01 59.38
N ARG A 126 23.86 3.95 59.45
CA ARG A 126 23.72 4.88 60.58
C ARG A 126 23.61 4.13 61.92
N THR A 127 22.76 3.09 61.95
CA THR A 127 22.59 2.25 63.15
C THR A 127 23.88 1.52 63.51
N ARG A 128 24.62 1.02 62.51
CA ARG A 128 25.90 0.33 62.71
C ARG A 128 26.97 1.25 63.27
N ILE A 129 27.05 2.50 62.81
CA ILE A 129 27.98 3.51 63.31
C ILE A 129 27.70 3.77 64.80
N ILE A 130 26.45 4.06 65.17
CA ILE A 130 26.06 4.28 66.56
C ILE A 130 26.38 3.05 67.41
N THR A 131 26.11 1.84 66.91
CA THR A 131 26.42 0.59 67.61
C THR A 131 27.92 0.47 67.92
N LYS A 132 28.79 0.88 66.99
CA LYS A 132 30.24 0.86 67.20
C LYS A 132 30.68 1.90 68.22
N GLU A 133 30.15 3.11 68.14
CA GLU A 133 30.45 4.19 69.09
C GLU A 133 30.03 3.81 70.51
N LEU A 134 28.83 3.27 70.68
CA LEU A 134 28.33 2.82 71.99
C LEU A 134 29.22 1.73 72.59
N ARG A 135 29.58 0.71 71.82
CA ARG A 135 30.47 -0.36 72.29
C ARG A 135 31.85 0.16 72.67
N HIS A 136 32.43 1.05 71.84
CA HIS A 136 33.73 1.62 72.14
C HIS A 136 33.72 2.40 73.45
N GLN A 137 32.67 3.18 73.68
CA GLN A 137 32.54 4.03 74.87
C GLN A 137 32.18 3.24 76.13
N GLU A 138 31.44 2.14 75.99
CA GLU A 138 31.22 1.16 77.05
C GLU A 138 32.53 0.45 77.44
N GLU A 139 33.35 0.06 76.47
CA GLU A 139 34.65 -0.58 76.70
C GLU A 139 35.68 0.37 77.33
N SER A 140 35.63 1.67 76.98
CA SER A 140 36.56 2.69 77.49
C SER A 140 36.08 3.42 78.74
N ASP A 141 34.84 3.20 79.18
CA ASP A 141 34.18 3.87 80.32
C ASP A 141 34.33 5.40 80.29
N SER A 142 34.32 5.99 79.08
CA SER A 142 34.71 7.39 78.83
C SER A 142 33.57 8.30 78.40
N PHE A 143 32.33 7.91 78.67
CA PHE A 143 31.14 8.67 78.25
C PHE A 143 30.70 9.69 79.30
N VAL A 144 30.09 10.78 78.84
CA VAL A 144 29.42 11.77 79.69
C VAL A 144 27.96 11.95 79.29
N GLU A 145 27.18 12.67 80.10
CA GLU A 145 25.74 12.85 79.92
C GLU A 145 25.39 13.44 78.54
N THR A 146 26.25 14.31 77.99
CA THR A 146 26.05 14.88 76.66
C THR A 146 26.17 13.85 75.54
N ASP A 147 27.02 12.84 75.70
CA ASP A 147 27.15 11.75 74.72
C ASP A 147 25.91 10.85 74.73
N ILE A 148 25.42 10.51 75.93
CA ILE A 148 24.18 9.74 76.11
C ILE A 148 22.99 10.48 75.48
N GLN A 149 22.87 11.79 75.73
CA GLN A 149 21.82 12.61 75.12
C GLN A 149 21.93 12.64 73.60
N ARG A 150 23.15 12.77 73.06
CA ARG A 150 23.40 12.73 71.61
C ARG A 150 22.94 11.41 70.99
N TRP A 151 23.39 10.27 71.51
CA TRP A 151 23.01 8.96 70.95
C TRP A 151 21.52 8.68 71.11
N THR A 152 20.92 9.06 72.25
CA THR A 152 19.47 8.93 72.47
C THR A 152 18.69 9.69 71.41
N LYS A 153 19.10 10.93 71.10
CA LYS A 153 18.47 11.73 70.04
C LYS A 153 18.63 11.06 68.67
N GLN A 154 19.84 10.60 68.33
CA GLN A 154 20.12 9.94 67.05
C GLN A 154 19.32 8.63 66.87
N LEU A 155 19.16 7.85 67.94
CA LEU A 155 18.36 6.61 67.91
C LEU A 155 16.87 6.90 67.72
N GLU A 156 16.33 7.95 68.36
CA GLU A 156 14.93 8.35 68.16
C GLU A 156 14.71 8.89 66.73
N GLU A 157 15.66 9.64 66.18
CA GLU A 157 15.62 10.07 64.77
C GLU A 157 15.59 8.86 63.81
N ILE A 158 16.44 7.85 64.02
CA ILE A 158 16.46 6.62 63.22
C ILE A 158 15.13 5.86 63.33
N LYS A 159 14.54 5.77 64.53
CA LYS A 159 13.26 5.10 64.76
C LYS A 159 12.10 5.81 64.05
N ILE A 160 12.10 7.13 64.04
CA ILE A 160 11.14 7.94 63.28
C ILE A 160 11.33 7.70 61.77
N ASP A 161 12.57 7.75 61.28
CA ASP A 161 12.86 7.55 59.86
C ASP A 161 12.51 6.12 59.39
N ALA A 162 12.72 5.10 60.24
CA ALA A 162 12.40 3.70 59.94
C ALA A 162 10.90 3.38 59.89
N THR A 163 10.06 4.23 60.52
CA THR A 163 8.61 4.08 60.54
C THR A 163 7.90 5.08 59.62
N ARG A 164 8.66 5.97 58.98
CA ARG A 164 8.12 6.97 58.05
C ARG A 164 7.66 6.26 56.77
N PRO A 165 6.39 6.44 56.34
CA PRO A 165 5.93 5.92 55.06
C PRO A 165 6.68 6.59 53.91
N LEU A 166 6.90 5.83 52.84
CA LEU A 166 7.64 6.32 51.68
C LEU A 166 6.86 7.47 51.03
N PRO A 167 7.54 8.45 50.41
CA PRO A 167 6.86 9.51 49.65
C PRO A 167 5.90 8.95 48.59
N SER A 168 6.25 7.81 47.98
CA SER A 168 5.43 7.08 46.99
C SER A 168 4.21 6.37 47.59
N GLU A 169 4.14 6.17 48.91
CA GLU A 169 2.96 5.63 49.61
C GLU A 169 1.97 6.75 49.99
N ILE A 170 2.47 7.96 50.24
CA ILE A 170 1.65 9.12 50.61
C ILE A 170 1.03 9.76 49.36
N GLN A 171 1.79 9.85 48.26
CA GLN A 171 1.31 10.27 46.96
C GLN A 171 1.84 9.32 45.88
N PRO A 172 1.04 8.35 45.44
CA PRO A 172 1.49 7.40 44.43
C PRO A 172 1.78 8.13 43.12
N PRO A 173 2.93 7.86 42.48
CA PRO A 173 3.25 8.43 41.18
C PRO A 173 2.17 8.03 40.18
N ARG A 174 1.66 9.02 39.44
CA ARG A 174 0.66 8.80 38.40
C ARG A 174 1.35 8.62 37.06
N MET A 175 0.98 7.57 36.34
CA MET A 175 1.43 7.34 34.98
C MET A 175 0.43 7.92 33.99
N GLU A 176 0.93 8.62 32.98
CA GLU A 176 0.13 9.17 31.89
C GLU A 176 0.65 8.64 30.56
N PHE A 177 -0.27 8.16 29.72
CA PHE A 177 0.03 7.70 28.38
C PHE A 177 -0.48 8.71 27.37
N GLN A 178 0.40 9.17 26.48
CA GLN A 178 -0.02 9.97 25.34
C GLN A 178 -0.71 9.08 24.30
N SER A 179 -1.86 9.55 23.79
CA SER A 179 -2.53 8.89 22.68
C SER A 179 -1.75 9.11 21.39
N ILE A 180 -1.48 8.04 20.64
CA ILE A 180 -0.78 8.08 19.36
C ILE A 180 -1.78 7.72 18.25
N PRO A 181 -2.01 8.59 17.25
CA PRO A 181 -2.98 8.34 16.19
C PRO A 181 -2.40 7.39 15.11
N TRP A 182 -2.35 6.10 15.44
CA TRP A 182 -1.73 5.04 14.63
C TRP A 182 -2.21 5.01 13.17
N ASP A 183 -3.49 5.28 12.92
CA ASP A 183 -4.09 5.26 11.57
C ASP A 183 -3.59 6.36 10.64
N SER A 184 -2.94 7.39 11.20
CA SER A 184 -2.48 8.57 10.45
C SER A 184 -0.97 8.71 10.39
N ILE A 185 -0.24 7.77 11.02
CA ILE A 185 1.20 7.89 11.26
C ILE A 185 2.01 7.74 9.96
N ILE A 186 1.53 6.93 9.01
CA ILE A 186 2.11 6.79 7.67
C ILE A 186 0.98 6.93 6.64
N LYS A 187 1.18 7.79 5.65
CA LYS A 187 0.28 7.92 4.49
C LYS A 187 1.09 7.78 3.21
N ILE A 188 0.61 6.91 2.32
CA ILE A 188 1.15 6.75 0.97
C ILE A 188 0.18 7.43 0.02
N HIS A 189 0.65 8.47 -0.68
CA HIS A 189 -0.15 9.18 -1.67
C HIS A 189 0.12 8.57 -3.06
N SER A 190 -0.93 8.20 -3.79
CA SER A 190 -0.80 7.93 -5.22
C SER A 190 -0.83 9.26 -5.98
N ALA A 191 0.02 9.37 -7.01
CA ALA A 191 -0.11 10.47 -7.96
C ALA A 191 -1.44 10.34 -8.70
N PRO A 192 -2.15 11.45 -8.97
CA PRO A 192 -3.35 11.41 -9.80
C PRO A 192 -2.99 10.84 -11.20
N PRO A 193 -3.86 10.01 -11.81
CA PRO A 193 -3.63 9.53 -13.16
C PRO A 193 -3.54 10.74 -14.09
N CYS A 194 -2.42 10.85 -14.80
CA CYS A 194 -2.18 11.91 -15.76
C CYS A 194 -3.23 11.79 -16.87
N THR A 195 -4.23 12.68 -16.88
CA THR A 195 -5.16 12.84 -18.00
C THR A 195 -4.35 13.40 -19.16
N GLN A 196 -3.87 12.53 -20.04
CA GLN A 196 -3.34 12.97 -21.33
C GLN A 196 -4.51 13.54 -22.13
N THR A 197 -4.62 14.86 -22.16
CA THR A 197 -5.42 15.58 -23.15
C THR A 197 -4.84 15.24 -24.52
N THR A 198 -5.49 14.30 -25.22
CA THR A 198 -5.25 14.02 -26.62
C THR A 198 -5.64 15.26 -27.42
N ASN A 199 -4.70 16.17 -27.61
CA ASN A 199 -4.73 17.11 -28.73
C ASN A 199 -4.38 16.33 -30.00
N GLN A 200 -5.34 15.56 -30.50
CA GLN A 200 -5.36 15.20 -31.92
C GLN A 200 -6.11 16.31 -32.65
N ALA A 201 -5.33 17.18 -33.30
CA ALA A 201 -5.82 17.95 -34.42
C ALA A 201 -6.43 16.97 -35.44
N GLN A 202 -7.70 17.20 -35.73
CA GLN A 202 -8.53 16.41 -36.62
C GLN A 202 -7.94 16.39 -38.03
N ALA A 203 -7.63 15.19 -38.53
CA ALA A 203 -7.80 14.85 -39.94
C ALA A 203 -8.86 13.74 -39.99
N THR A 204 -10.05 14.11 -40.44
CA THR A 204 -11.25 13.29 -40.60
C THR A 204 -11.02 12.04 -41.46
N PRO A 205 -11.48 10.86 -41.03
CA PRO A 205 -11.92 9.81 -41.93
C PRO A 205 -13.45 9.87 -42.07
N THR A 206 -13.90 10.04 -43.32
CA THR A 206 -15.30 10.11 -43.73
C THR A 206 -16.02 8.82 -43.37
N ILE A 207 -16.95 8.88 -42.40
CA ILE A 207 -17.86 7.79 -42.04
C ILE A 207 -18.99 7.75 -43.07
N PHE A 208 -19.10 6.64 -43.79
CA PHE A 208 -20.20 6.35 -44.71
C PHE A 208 -21.44 5.95 -43.89
N LYS A 209 -22.50 6.77 -43.99
CA LYS A 209 -23.81 6.57 -43.35
C LYS A 209 -24.70 5.73 -44.27
N PRO A 210 -25.29 4.61 -43.85
CA PRO A 210 -26.32 3.93 -44.63
C PRO A 210 -27.67 4.65 -44.47
N PRO A 211 -28.51 4.74 -45.54
CA PRO A 211 -29.83 5.32 -45.43
C PRO A 211 -30.81 4.33 -44.78
N HIS A 212 -31.37 4.75 -43.65
CA HIS A 212 -32.60 4.18 -43.10
C HIS A 212 -33.79 4.61 -43.96
N HIS A 213 -34.54 3.64 -44.49
CA HIS A 213 -35.97 3.80 -44.76
C HIS A 213 -36.73 2.75 -43.94
N LEU A 214 -37.16 3.18 -42.75
CA LEU A 214 -38.53 3.12 -42.24
C LEU A 214 -39.55 2.57 -43.28
N LEU A 215 -40.40 1.58 -43.02
CA LEU A 215 -41.24 1.32 -41.85
C LEU A 215 -42.01 -0.02 -41.99
N HIS A 216 -42.39 -0.56 -40.83
CA HIS A 216 -43.72 -1.09 -40.50
C HIS A 216 -44.20 -2.53 -40.82
N TYR A 217 -44.75 -3.10 -39.74
CA TYR A 217 -45.94 -3.94 -39.59
C TYR A 217 -45.85 -5.48 -39.79
N TYR A 218 -45.85 -6.15 -38.62
CA TYR A 218 -46.71 -7.26 -38.17
C TYR A 218 -46.88 -8.57 -38.95
N LYS A 219 -46.79 -9.64 -38.13
CA LYS A 219 -47.18 -11.05 -38.26
C LYS A 219 -46.17 -12.00 -38.91
#